data_AF-A0A5B0NA76-F1
#
_entry.id   AF-A0A5B0NA76-F1
#
_cell.length_a   1.000
_cell.length_b   1.000
_cell.length_c   1.000
_cell.angle_alpha   90.00
_cell.angle_beta   90.00
_cell.angle_gamma   90.00
#
_symmetry.space_group_name_H-M   'P 1'
#
loop_
_entity.id
_entity.type
_entity.pdbx_description
1 polymer ?
#
loop_
_entity_poly.entity_id
_entity_poly.type
_entity_poly.pdbx_seq_one_letter_code
_entity_poly.pdbx_strand_id
1 'polypeptide(L)'
;MYSGELAQHKRDNHDAPPPKPRAMKQKAASEKFPCQVAGCEHEYASLESQAYYRHLQEKHGVEVERKIEEREMVPTSPPHNPIAGPSRPRGPPTL
;
A
#
# COMPACT_ATOMS: atom_id res chain seq x y z
N MET A 1 21.29 15.84 -42.71
CA MET A 1 21.97 16.63 -41.65
C MET A 1 20.93 16.92 -40.57
N TYR A 2 20.80 16.05 -39.57
CA TYR A 2 19.78 16.23 -38.50
C TYR A 2 20.26 15.66 -37.15
N SER A 3 21.59 15.62 -36.95
CA SER A 3 22.22 15.16 -35.72
C SER A 3 22.13 16.19 -34.59
N GLY A 4 22.06 17.49 -34.93
CA GLY A 4 21.96 18.57 -33.94
C GLY A 4 20.63 18.59 -33.19
N GLU A 5 19.51 18.33 -33.87
CA GLU A 5 18.18 18.40 -33.26
C GLU A 5 17.92 17.23 -32.30
N LEU A 6 18.42 16.04 -32.63
CA LEU A 6 18.33 14.87 -31.74
C LEU A 6 19.22 15.04 -30.49
N ALA A 7 20.41 15.62 -30.65
CA ALA A 7 21.29 15.92 -29.52
C ALA A 7 20.68 16.99 -28.60
N GLN A 8 20.02 18.00 -29.19
CA GLN A 8 19.30 19.03 -28.44
C GLN A 8 18.12 18.42 -27.66
N HIS A 9 17.29 17.61 -28.32
CA HIS A 9 16.14 16.94 -27.70
C HIS A 9 16.53 16.09 -26.49
N LYS A 10 17.62 15.31 -26.60
CA LYS A 10 18.10 14.45 -25.52
C LYS A 10 18.51 15.26 -24.29
N ARG A 11 19.26 16.35 -24.50
CA ARG A 11 19.67 17.24 -23.41
C ARG A 11 18.49 17.90 -22.70
N ASP A 12 17.52 18.38 -23.46
CA ASP A 12 16.42 19.18 -22.91
C ASP A 12 15.34 18.32 -22.23
N ASN A 13 15.15 17.07 -22.66
CA ASN A 13 14.02 16.24 -22.23
C ASN A 13 14.42 14.99 -21.42
N HIS A 14 15.64 14.49 -21.58
CA HIS A 14 16.06 13.21 -20.98
C HIS A 14 17.26 13.36 -20.03
N ASP A 15 18.21 14.24 -20.30
CA ASP A 15 19.36 14.53 -19.42
C ASP A 15 19.03 15.57 -18.33
N ALA A 16 17.75 15.84 -18.07
CA ALA A 16 17.37 16.72 -16.97
C ALA A 16 17.86 16.10 -15.64
N PRO A 17 18.52 16.89 -14.77
CA PRO A 17 19.00 16.39 -13.49
C PRO A 17 17.82 15.88 -12.66
N PRO A 18 18.00 14.79 -11.90
CA PRO A 18 16.91 14.20 -11.13
C PRO A 18 16.30 15.25 -10.20
N PRO A 19 14.96 15.25 -10.05
CA PRO A 19 14.28 16.22 -9.23
C PRO A 19 14.84 16.17 -7.80
N LYS A 20 15.17 17.35 -7.26
CA LYS A 20 15.68 17.48 -5.90
C LYS A 20 14.69 16.82 -4.92
N PRO A 21 15.14 15.92 -4.04
CA PRO A 21 14.25 15.31 -3.05
C PRO A 21 13.65 16.41 -2.19
N ARG A 22 12.32 16.44 -2.07
CA ARG A 22 11.63 17.38 -1.20
C ARG A 22 11.91 16.98 0.25
N ALA A 23 12.17 17.95 1.12
CA ALA A 23 12.23 17.71 2.55
C ALA A 23 10.90 17.12 3.01
N MET A 24 10.89 15.83 3.37
CA MET A 24 9.75 15.20 4.00
C MET A 24 9.76 15.57 5.48
N LYS A 25 8.63 16.06 5.98
CA LYS A 25 8.44 16.27 7.42
C LYS A 25 8.62 14.93 8.13
N GLN A 26 9.26 14.94 9.30
CA GLN A 26 9.37 13.73 10.12
C GLN A 26 7.97 13.17 10.39
N LYS A 27 7.81 11.87 10.18
CA LYS A 27 6.59 11.16 10.56
C LYS A 27 6.42 11.28 12.07
N ALA A 28 5.18 11.42 12.54
CA ALA A 28 4.88 11.37 13.96
C ALA A 28 5.47 10.09 14.56
N ALA A 29 6.07 10.20 15.74
CA ALA A 29 6.57 9.03 16.46
C ALA A 29 5.39 8.08 16.69
N SER A 30 5.52 6.84 16.21
CA SER A 30 4.53 5.80 16.50
C SER A 30 4.63 5.43 17.97
N GLU A 31 3.52 5.55 18.69
CA GLU A 31 3.42 5.05 20.05
C GLU A 31 3.76 3.55 20.08
N LYS A 32 4.48 3.14 21.12
CA LYS A 32 4.80 1.73 21.39
C LYS A 32 4.06 1.31 22.65
N PHE A 33 3.53 0.10 22.62
CA PHE A 33 2.73 -0.49 23.69
C PHE A 33 3.46 -1.72 24.25
N PRO A 34 3.71 -1.79 25.56
CA PRO A 34 4.37 -2.94 26.18
C PRO A 34 3.45 -4.16 26.20
N CYS A 35 4.05 -5.35 26.27
CA CYS A 35 3.33 -6.58 26.50
C CYS A 35 2.64 -6.56 27.88
N GLN A 36 1.41 -7.06 27.95
CA GLN A 36 0.63 -7.05 29.19
C GLN A 36 0.95 -8.21 30.14
N VAL A 37 1.76 -9.18 29.72
CA VAL A 37 2.13 -10.32 30.56
C VAL A 37 3.23 -9.91 31.54
N ALA A 38 3.02 -10.18 32.84
CA ALA A 38 3.95 -9.81 33.90
C ALA A 38 5.35 -10.39 33.64
N GLY A 39 6.36 -9.51 33.65
CA GLY A 39 7.76 -9.87 33.41
C GLY A 39 8.17 -9.93 31.93
N CYS A 40 7.30 -9.54 30.99
CA CYS A 40 7.66 -9.43 29.57
C CYS A 40 8.00 -7.99 29.17
N GLU A 41 9.20 -7.78 28.65
CA GLU A 41 9.73 -6.44 28.25
C GLU A 41 9.51 -6.13 26.76
N HIS A 42 8.77 -6.96 26.02
CA HIS A 42 8.54 -6.73 24.60
C HIS A 42 7.56 -5.57 24.35
N GLU A 43 7.87 -4.72 23.37
CA GLU A 43 7.03 -3.60 22.95
C GLU A 43 6.55 -3.77 21.50
N TYR A 44 5.33 -3.35 21.22
CA TYR A 44 4.65 -3.48 19.93
C TYR A 44 4.06 -2.15 19.47
N ALA A 45 3.88 -1.98 18.16
CA ALA A 45 3.21 -0.80 17.61
C ALA A 45 1.69 -0.78 17.88
N SER A 46 1.09 -1.95 18.17
CA SER A 46 -0.32 -2.09 18.54
C SER A 46 -0.55 -3.40 19.28
N LEU A 47 -1.42 -3.37 20.28
CA LEU A 47 -1.91 -4.54 21.02
C LEU A 47 -2.91 -5.39 20.22
N GLU A 48 -3.34 -4.92 19.05
CA GLU A 48 -4.15 -5.69 18.10
C GLU A 48 -3.32 -6.16 16.90
N SER A 49 -2.00 -5.93 16.95
CA SER A 49 -1.12 -6.36 15.87
C SER A 49 -0.96 -7.89 15.86
N GLN A 50 -0.86 -8.47 14.66
CA GLN A 50 -0.55 -9.90 14.49
C GLN A 50 0.77 -10.28 15.19
N ALA A 51 1.74 -9.37 15.23
CA ALA A 51 3.02 -9.59 15.91
C ALA A 51 2.85 -9.76 17.42
N TYR A 52 1.96 -8.98 18.04
CA TYR A 52 1.63 -9.10 19.46
C TYR A 52 0.89 -10.42 19.75
N TYR A 53 -0.12 -10.76 18.96
CA TYR A 53 -0.84 -12.03 19.15
C TYR A 53 0.04 -13.26 18.95
N ARG A 54 0.92 -13.25 17.94
CA ARG A 54 1.90 -14.32 17.75
C ARG A 54 2.85 -14.42 18.94
N HIS A 55 3.32 -13.30 19.48
CA HIS A 55 4.15 -13.29 20.67
C HIS A 55 3.43 -13.89 21.89
N LEU A 56 2.17 -13.51 22.12
CA LEU A 56 1.35 -14.08 23.18
C LEU A 56 1.22 -15.61 23.04
N GLN A 57 0.99 -16.09 21.82
CA GLN A 57 0.88 -17.52 21.56
C GLN A 57 2.21 -18.26 21.75
N GLU A 58 3.32 -17.74 21.22
CA GLU A 58 4.62 -18.41 21.23
C GLU A 58 5.35 -18.32 22.58
N LYS A 59 5.27 -17.17 23.27
CA LYS A 59 6.04 -16.89 24.50
C LYS A 59 5.22 -17.10 25.77
N HIS A 60 3.91 -16.95 25.68
CA HIS A 60 3.03 -17.02 26.84
C HIS A 60 1.99 -18.14 26.74
N GLY A 61 1.91 -18.86 25.61
CA GLY A 61 0.92 -19.93 25.40
C GLY A 61 -0.52 -19.42 25.43
N VAL A 62 -0.73 -18.12 25.27
CA VAL A 62 -2.06 -17.50 25.29
C VAL A 62 -2.64 -17.59 23.89
N GLU A 63 -3.62 -18.45 23.71
CA GLU A 63 -4.40 -18.54 22.47
C GLU A 63 -5.41 -17.39 22.44
N VAL A 64 -5.25 -16.47 21.48
CA VAL A 64 -6.17 -15.36 21.29
C VAL A 64 -7.17 -15.73 20.21
N GLU A 65 -8.41 -16.02 20.61
CA GLU A 65 -9.52 -16.20 19.69
C GLU A 65 -9.78 -14.90 18.91
N ARG A 66 -9.42 -14.91 17.62
CA ARG A 66 -9.77 -13.82 16.72
C ARG A 66 -11.21 -14.00 16.29
N LYS A 67 -12.13 -13.19 16.84
CA LYS A 67 -13.44 -13.02 16.22
C LYS A 67 -13.25 -12.31 14.88
N ILE A 68 -13.39 -13.05 13.79
CA ILE A 68 -13.58 -12.45 12.47
C ILE A 68 -14.97 -11.84 12.50
N GLU A 69 -15.05 -10.51 12.62
CA GLU A 69 -16.32 -9.81 12.48
C GLU A 69 -16.64 -9.77 10.98
N GLU A 70 -17.49 -10.69 10.53
CA GLU A 70 -18.08 -10.58 9.19
C GLU A 70 -18.95 -9.33 9.14
N ARG A 71 -18.44 -8.29 8.48
CA ARG A 71 -19.23 -7.13 8.12
C ARG A 71 -19.92 -7.39 6.80
N GLU A 72 -21.25 -7.36 6.80
CA GLU A 72 -22.01 -7.36 5.57
C GLU A 72 -21.65 -6.11 4.74
N MET A 73 -21.17 -6.32 3.51
CA MET A 73 -20.97 -5.21 2.57
C MET A 73 -22.33 -4.70 2.12
N VAL A 74 -22.77 -3.56 2.67
CA VAL A 74 -23.96 -2.85 2.20
C VAL A 74 -23.59 -2.00 0.98
N PRO A 75 -24.20 -2.23 -0.20
CA PRO A 75 -23.99 -1.37 -1.36
C PRO A 75 -24.45 0.05 -1.05
N THR A 76 -23.52 1.01 -1.00
CA THR A 76 -23.86 2.43 -0.77
C THR A 76 -24.44 3.10 -2.02
N SER A 77 -24.31 2.48 -3.19
CA SER A 77 -24.82 2.99 -4.46
C SER A 77 -26.12 2.30 -4.87
N PRO A 78 -27.13 3.04 -5.36
CA PRO A 78 -28.25 2.44 -6.08
C PRO A 78 -27.76 1.55 -7.23
N PRO A 79 -28.54 0.52 -7.62
CA PRO A 79 -28.25 -0.23 -8.83
C PRO A 79 -28.20 0.72 -10.02
N HIS A 80 -27.02 0.84 -10.64
CA HIS A 80 -26.85 1.58 -11.89
C HIS A 80 -26.75 0.57 -13.02
N ASN A 81 -27.42 0.83 -14.14
CA ASN A 81 -27.32 0.03 -15.36
C ASN A 81 -26.16 0.59 -16.18
N PRO A 82 -24.94 0.04 -16.10
CA PRO A 82 -23.83 0.54 -16.91
C PRO A 82 -24.18 0.35 -18.38
N ILE A 83 -24.17 1.45 -19.13
CA ILE A 83 -24.27 1.41 -20.59
C ILE A 83 -22.90 0.97 -21.10
N ALA A 84 -22.89 -0.10 -21.90
CA ALA A 84 -21.66 -0.57 -22.54
C ALA A 84 -21.04 0.58 -23.35
N GLY A 85 -19.78 0.90 -23.04
CA GLY A 85 -19.01 1.85 -23.85
C GLY A 85 -18.83 1.34 -25.29
N PRO A 86 -18.48 2.21 -26.24
CA PRO A 86 -18.26 1.81 -27.62
C PRO A 86 -17.16 0.75 -27.70
N SER A 87 -17.53 -0.46 -28.12
CA SER A 87 -16.58 -1.53 -28.40
C SER A 87 -15.66 -1.13 -29.55
N ARG A 88 -14.34 -1.15 -29.31
CA ARG A 88 -13.38 -1.07 -30.42
C ARG A 88 -13.43 -2.38 -31.21
N PRO A 89 -13.51 -2.33 -32.56
CA PRO A 89 -13.39 -3.54 -33.36
C PRO A 89 -12.02 -4.18 -33.08
N ARG A 90 -12.04 -5.49 -32.81
CA ARG A 90 -10.81 -6.28 -32.73
C ARG A 90 -10.19 -6.25 -34.13
N GLY A 91 -9.01 -5.64 -34.26
CA GLY A 91 -8.26 -5.66 -35.52
C GLY A 91 -8.01 -7.09 -35.98
N PRO A 92 -7.78 -7.32 -37.29
CA PRO A 92 -7.52 -8.67 -37.78
C PRO A 92 -6.31 -9.27 -37.06
N PRO A 93 -6.31 -10.59 -36.79
CA PRO A 93 -5.13 -11.25 -36.27
C PRO A 93 -3.99 -11.04 -37.27
N THR A 94 -2.87 -10.51 -36.77
CA THR A 94 -1.62 -10.46 -37.51
C THR A 94 -1.10 -11.89 -37.59
N LEU A 95 -1.05 -12.44 -38.80
CA LEU A 95 -0.30 -13.66 -39.13
C LEU A 95 1.16 -13.31 -39.42
#